data_AF-A0A961MA33-F1
#
_entry.id   AF-A0A961MA33-F1
#
_cell.length_a   1.000
_cell.length_b   1.000
_cell.length_c   1.000
_cell.angle_alpha   90.00
_cell.angle_beta   90.00
_cell.angle_gamma   90.00
#
_symmetry.space_group_name_H-M   'P 1'
#
loop_
_entity.id
_entity.type
_entity.pdbx_description
1 polymer ?
#
loop_
_entity_poly.entity_id
_entity_poly.type
_entity_poly.pdbx_seq_one_letter_code
_entity_poly.pdbx_strand_id
1 'polypeptide(L)' 'MKTCFRCRDPFDTVARVMDTARRLGLAADALWFERTDPEQFSVTLSIPDADPWLAATFVNRIALLPDLDQGFHDA' A
#
# COMPACT_ATOMS: atom_id res chain seq x y z
N MET A 1 5.57 -6.42 7.80
CA MET A 1 4.18 -6.09 7.44
C MET A 1 3.98 -6.27 5.94
N LYS A 2 2.87 -6.89 5.53
CA LYS A 2 2.43 -6.96 4.13
C LYS A 2 1.02 -6.36 4.02
N THR A 3 0.76 -5.58 2.97
CA THR A 3 -0.53 -4.91 2.79
C THR A 3 -0.87 -4.76 1.31
N CYS A 4 -2.16 -4.80 0.98
CA CYS A 4 -2.68 -4.79 -0.38
C CYS A 4 -3.78 -3.73 -0.51
N PHE A 5 -3.77 -3.00 -1.63
CA PHE A 5 -4.71 -1.94 -1.95
C PHE A 5 -5.23 -2.14 -3.36
N ARG A 6 -6.51 -1.82 -3.59
CA ARG A 6 -7.09 -1.80 -4.94
C ARG A 6 -7.21 -0.37 -5.42
N CYS A 7 -6.92 -0.14 -6.69
CA CYS A 7 -6.91 1.18 -7.31
C CYS A 7 -7.26 1.10 -8.79
N ARG A 8 -7.55 2.25 -9.40
CA ARG A 8 -7.72 2.37 -10.87
C ARG A 8 -6.46 2.90 -11.56
N ASP A 9 -5.67 3.72 -10.84
CA ASP A 9 -4.38 4.23 -11.30
C ASP A 9 -3.23 3.63 -10.46
N PRO A 10 -2.57 2.56 -10.95
CA PRO A 10 -1.55 1.88 -10.19
C PRO A 10 -0.27 2.71 -10.03
N PHE A 11 0.08 3.59 -10.98
CA PHE A 11 1.34 4.33 -10.90
C PHE A 11 1.24 5.50 -9.92
N ASP A 12 0.13 6.24 -9.92
CA ASP A 12 -0.13 7.26 -8.90
C ASP A 12 -0.19 6.64 -7.50
N THR A 13 -0.91 5.52 -7.38
CA THR A 13 -1.01 4.75 -6.13
C THR A 13 0.36 4.35 -5.61
N VAL A 14 1.19 3.74 -6.45
CA VAL A 14 2.55 3.32 -6.09
C VAL A 14 3.39 4.51 -5.62
N ALA A 15 3.35 5.64 -6.34
CA ALA A 15 4.11 6.83 -5.96
C ALA A 15 3.72 7.35 -4.57
N ARG A 16 2.42 7.45 -4.28
CA ARG A 16 1.90 7.93 -2.99
C ARG A 16 2.16 6.95 -1.85
N VAL A 17 2.00 5.66 -2.10
CA VAL A 17 2.30 4.58 -1.15
C VAL A 17 3.78 4.62 -0.76
N MET A 18 4.69 4.71 -1.74
CA MET A 18 6.13 4.77 -1.50
C MET A 18 6.56 6.06 -0.82
N ASP A 19 6.02 7.22 -1.20
CA ASP A 19 6.30 8.49 -0.52
C ASP A 19 5.83 8.45 0.95
N THR A 20 4.66 7.86 1.22
CA THR A 20 4.14 7.70 2.58
C THR A 20 5.04 6.82 3.43
N ALA A 21 5.48 5.67 2.90
CA ALA A 21 6.42 4.78 3.60
C ALA A 21 7.73 5.50 3.91
N ARG A 22 8.31 6.18 2.92
CA ARG A 22 9.56 6.95 3.06
C ARG A 22 9.45 8.05 4.12
N ARG A 23 8.35 8.79 4.16
CA ARG A 23 8.11 9.84 5.18
C ARG A 23 8.00 9.31 6.60
N LEU A 24 7.61 8.04 6.75
CA LEU A 24 7.53 7.35 8.04
C LEU A 24 8.84 6.62 8.39
N GLY A 25 9.87 6.71 7.55
CA GLY A 25 11.13 5.97 7.75
C GLY A 25 10.99 4.47 7.54
N LEU A 26 9.93 4.01 6.86
CA LEU A 26 9.70 2.60 6.57
C LEU A 26 10.42 2.21 5.28
N ALA A 27 11.25 1.17 5.35
CA ALA A 27 11.95 0.61 4.21
C ALA A 27 11.10 -0.47 3.52
N ALA A 28 10.50 -0.12 2.38
CA ALA A 28 9.84 -1.10 1.54
C ALA A 28 10.89 -2.01 0.88
N ASP A 29 10.68 -3.32 0.98
CA ASP A 29 11.56 -4.34 0.40
C ASP A 29 11.03 -4.83 -0.94
N ALA A 30 9.71 -4.94 -1.07
CA ALA A 30 9.06 -5.37 -2.30
C ALA A 30 7.77 -4.59 -2.55
N LEU A 31 7.55 -4.28 -3.83
CA LEU A 31 6.29 -3.74 -4.33
C LEU A 31 5.89 -4.54 -5.56
N TRP A 32 4.62 -4.94 -5.62
CA TRP A 32 4.04 -5.63 -6.75
C TRP A 32 2.72 -4.98 -7.12
N PHE A 33 2.39 -4.97 -8.42
CA PHE A 33 1.04 -4.65 -8.84
C PHE A 33 0.57 -5.61 -9.93
N GLU A 34 -0.72 -5.88 -9.91
CA GLU A 34 -1.37 -6.80 -10.84
C GLU A 34 -2.70 -6.21 -11.27
N ARG A 35 -3.05 -6.35 -12.55
CA ARG A 35 -4.37 -5.97 -13.05
C ARG A 35 -5.35 -7.08 -12.67
N THR A 36 -6.37 -6.77 -11.86
CA THR A 36 -7.41 -7.74 -11.44
C THR A 36 -8.62 -7.72 -12.36
N ASP A 37 -8.96 -6.55 -12.89
CA ASP A 37 -10.08 -6.32 -13.82
C ASP A 37 -9.66 -5.30 -14.89
N PRO A 38 -10.41 -5.12 -15.98
CA PRO A 38 -10.05 -4.17 -17.05
C PRO A 38 -9.71 -2.75 -16.55
N GLU A 39 -10.33 -2.32 -15.44
CA GLU A 39 -10.16 -1.00 -14.85
C GLU A 39 -9.59 -1.01 -13.42
N GLN A 40 -9.22 -2.18 -12.87
CA GLN A 40 -8.78 -2.30 -11.48
C GLN A 40 -7.45 -3.02 -11.35
N PHE A 41 -6.64 -2.54 -10.44
CA PHE A 41 -5.32 -3.07 -10.11
C PHE A 41 -5.25 -3.32 -8.60
N SER A 42 -4.57 -4.39 -8.23
CA SER A 42 -4.12 -4.61 -6.86
C SER A 42 -2.65 -4.24 -6.73
N VAL A 43 -2.31 -3.44 -5.73
CA VAL A 43 -0.94 -3.03 -5.39
C VAL A 43 -0.62 -3.62 -4.02
N THR A 44 0.43 -4.44 -3.96
CA THR A 44 0.91 -5.07 -2.73
C THR A 44 2.25 -4.47 -2.33
N LEU A 45 2.39 -4.11 -1.07
CA LEU A 45 3.62 -3.61 -0.46
C LEU A 45 4.08 -4.54 0.66
N SER A 46 5.38 -4.84 0.67
CA SER A 46 6.07 -5.54 1.75
C SER A 46 7.06 -4.60 2.43
N ILE A 47 6.92 -4.46 3.74
CA ILE A 47 7.85 -3.73 4.61
C ILE A 47 8.28 -4.70 5.72
N PRO A 48 9.36 -5.48 5.54
CA PRO A 48 9.88 -6.35 6.57
C PRO A 48 10.32 -5.53 7.78
N ASP A 49 10.22 -6.11 8.98
CA ASP A 49 10.66 -5.50 10.24
C ASP A 49 10.07 -4.11 10.55
N ALA A 50 8.91 -3.79 9.96
CA ALA A 50 8.18 -2.57 10.25
C ALA A 50 7.83 -2.51 11.75
N ASP A 51 8.27 -1.44 12.43
CA ASP A 51 7.81 -1.14 13.77
C ASP A 51 6.26 -1.13 13.80
N PRO A 52 5.60 -1.83 14.75
CA PRO A 52 4.15 -1.97 14.75
C PRO A 52 3.39 -0.65 14.79
N TRP A 53 3.90 0.37 15.49
CA TRP A 53 3.27 1.67 15.58
C TRP A 53 3.41 2.46 14.27
N LEU A 54 4.59 2.41 13.64
CA LEU A 54 4.80 3.00 12.31
C LEU A 54 3.98 2.27 11.23
N ALA A 55 3.87 0.95 11.29
CA ALA A 55 3.05 0.13 10.41
C ALA A 55 1.56 0.51 10.51
N ALA A 56 1.03 0.64 11.72
CA ALA A 56 -0.35 1.08 11.93
C ALA A 56 -0.58 2.51 11.42
N THR A 57 0.38 3.41 11.69
CA THR A 57 0.33 4.80 11.18
C THR A 57 0.34 4.84 9.66
N PHE A 58 1.15 4.00 9.02
CA PHE A 58 1.19 3.86 7.58
C PHE A 58 -0.16 3.42 7.02
N VAL A 59 -0.72 2.32 7.52
CA VAL A 59 -2.02 1.80 7.06
C VAL A 59 -3.12 2.86 7.23
N ASN A 60 -3.14 3.56 8.37
CA ASN A 60 -4.11 4.64 8.61
C ASN A 60 -3.97 5.79 7.61
N ARG A 61 -2.74 6.16 7.22
CA ARG A 61 -2.53 7.20 6.19
C ARG A 61 -2.98 6.75 4.81
N ILE A 62 -2.69 5.50 4.45
CA ILE A 62 -3.12 4.94 3.16
C ILE A 62 -4.65 4.79 3.10
N ALA A 63 -5.31 4.48 4.22
CA ALA A 63 -6.78 4.41 4.32
C ALA A 63 -7.49 5.73 4.01
N LEU A 64 -6.79 6.87 4.13
CA LEU A 64 -7.34 8.20 3.84
C LEU A 64 -7.25 8.58 2.36
N LEU A 65 -6.63 7.74 1.53
CA LEU A 65 -6.54 7.97 0.09
C LEU A 65 -7.89 7.60 -0.55
N PRO A 66 -8.64 8.58 -1.11
CA PRO A 66 -10.04 8.40 -1.49
C PRO A 66 -10.24 7.50 -2.71
N ASP A 67 -9.17 7.25 -3.45
CA ASP A 67 -9.10 6.47 -4.68
C ASP A 67 -8.64 5.03 -4.46
N LEU A 68 -8.36 4.66 -3.20
CA LEU A 68 -7.98 3.31 -2.82
C LEU A 68 -9.13 2.58 -2.13
N ASP A 69 -9.53 1.45 -2.71
CA ASP A 69 -10.34 0.47 -2.00
C ASP A 69 -9.38 -0.40 -1.17
N GLN A 70 -9.52 -0.40 0.15
CA GLN A 70 -8.75 -1.33 0.99
C GLN A 70 -9.14 -2.76 0.64
N GLY A 71 -8.23 -3.47 -0.04
CA GLY A 71 -8.31 -4.92 -0.20
C GLY A 71 -8.09 -5.54 1.17
N PHE A 72 -9.13 -6.13 1.74
CA PHE A 72 -9.08 -6.74 3.07
C PHE A 72 -7.89 -7.72 3.21
N HIS A 73 -7.31 -7.69 4.40
CA HIS A 73 -6.35 -8.65 4.94
C HIS A 73 -6.99 -10.05 4.93
N ASP A 74 -6.36 -11.02 4.29
CA ASP A 74 -6.59 -12.43 4.62
C ASP A 74 -5.32 -12.98 5.27
N ALA A 75 -5.52 -13.35 6.55
CA ALA A 75 -4.75 -14.21 7.45
C ALA A 75 -3.21 -14.27 7.34
#